data_AF-A0AAE9PR74-F1
#
_entry.id   AF-A0AAE9PR74-F1
#
_cell.length_a   1.000
_cell.length_b   1.000
_cell.length_c   1.000
_cell.angle_alpha   90.00
_cell.angle_beta   90.00
_cell.angle_gamma   90.00
#
_symmetry.space_group_name_H-M   'P 1'
#
loop_
_entity.id
_entity.type
_entity.pdbx_description
1 polymer ?
#
loop_
_entity_poly.entity_id
_entity_poly.type
_entity_poly.pdbx_seq_one_letter_code
_entity_poly.pdbx_strand_id
1 'polypeptide(L)'
;MWLWMMTGGQPFGYDHRGLSLRLEPKLPGWLFTATGELSFCFLGSCQVTYFNTDRKDTYAPECRVTQYVLYYVSGEKKTIYQAVLDQKEAQDVRDRLISRI
;
A
#
# COMPACT_ATOMS: atom_id res chain seq x y z
N MET A 1 3.52 14.47 8.47
CA MET A 1 2.05 14.32 8.53
C MET A 1 1.52 13.43 7.41
N TRP A 2 1.63 13.84 6.13
CA TRP A 2 0.97 13.18 4.99
C TRP A 2 1.37 11.72 4.76
N LEU A 3 2.68 11.43 4.75
CA LEU A 3 3.16 10.05 4.56
C LEU A 3 2.64 9.11 5.64
N TRP A 4 2.53 9.58 6.88
CA TRP A 4 2.02 8.81 8.02
C TRP A 4 0.55 8.44 7.82
N MET A 5 -0.28 9.37 7.34
CA MET A 5 -1.68 9.10 7.00
C MET A 5 -1.80 8.16 5.80
N MET A 6 -0.93 8.28 4.79
CA MET A 6 -0.95 7.42 3.61
C MET A 6 -0.56 5.98 3.94
N THR A 7 0.41 5.78 4.83
CA THR A 7 0.96 4.45 5.11
C THR A 7 0.36 3.79 6.36
N GLY A 8 -0.24 4.55 7.27
CA GLY A 8 -0.62 4.09 8.61
C GLY A 8 0.50 4.21 9.64
N GLY A 9 1.58 4.94 9.30
CA GLY A 9 2.64 5.31 10.22
C GLY A 9 3.85 4.39 10.19
N GLN A 10 3.70 3.14 10.61
CA GLN A 10 4.75 2.12 10.59
C GLN A 10 4.39 1.01 9.59
N PRO A 11 4.55 1.26 8.28
CA PRO A 11 4.12 0.29 7.28
C PRO A 11 5.03 -0.94 7.24
N PHE A 12 6.29 -0.83 7.66
CA PHE A 12 7.19 -1.97 7.74
C PHE A 12 7.23 -2.54 9.16
N GLY A 13 7.04 -3.86 9.26
CA GLY A 13 7.24 -4.64 10.48
C GLY A 13 8.40 -5.62 10.31
N TYR A 14 8.97 -6.09 11.42
CA TYR A 14 9.98 -7.14 11.40
C TYR A 14 9.81 -8.05 12.62
N ASP A 15 9.66 -9.35 12.39
CA ASP A 15 9.53 -10.36 13.44
C ASP A 15 10.21 -11.69 13.04
N HIS A 16 9.87 -12.78 13.73
CA HIS A 16 10.37 -14.14 13.46
C HIS A 16 10.10 -14.66 12.04
N ARG A 17 9.12 -14.10 11.31
CA ARG A 17 8.81 -14.42 9.90
C ARG A 17 9.53 -13.52 8.91
N GLY A 18 10.28 -12.53 9.41
CA GLY A 18 11.06 -11.59 8.63
C GLY A 18 10.38 -10.24 8.43
N LEU A 19 10.79 -9.54 7.36
CA LEU A 19 10.24 -8.24 7.00
C LEU A 19 8.79 -8.38 6.54
N SER A 20 7.93 -7.45 6.90
CA SER A 20 6.58 -7.36 6.35
C SER A 20 6.26 -5.93 5.96
N LEU A 21 5.36 -5.76 4.98
CA LEU A 21 4.80 -4.47 4.60
C LEU A 21 3.28 -4.52 4.71
N ARG A 22 2.71 -3.58 5.47
CA ARG A 22 1.27 -3.38 5.60
C ARG A 22 0.96 -1.91 5.41
N LEU A 23 0.20 -1.60 4.37
CA LEU A 23 -0.32 -0.26 4.14
C LEU A 23 -1.69 -0.13 4.82
N GLU A 24 -1.79 0.78 5.80
CA GLU A 24 -3.03 1.04 6.55
C GLU A 24 -3.39 2.52 6.48
N PRO A 25 -3.86 3.03 5.33
CA PRO A 25 -4.19 4.44 5.19
C PRO A 25 -5.17 4.90 6.28
N LYS A 26 -4.98 6.11 6.80
CA LYS A 26 -5.86 6.80 7.75
C LYS A 26 -6.35 8.09 7.10
N LEU A 27 -7.19 7.93 6.09
CA LEU A 27 -7.62 8.95 5.16
C LEU A 27 -9.14 9.10 5.22
N PRO A 28 -9.68 10.32 5.29
CA PRO A 28 -11.09 10.53 5.04
C PRO A 28 -11.43 10.25 3.58
N GLY A 29 -12.64 9.74 3.35
CA GLY A 29 -13.13 9.29 2.04
C GLY A 29 -13.22 10.39 0.97
N TRP A 30 -13.29 11.66 1.39
CA TRP A 30 -13.33 12.80 0.46
C TRP A 30 -12.02 13.05 -0.29
N LEU A 31 -10.90 12.48 0.17
CA LEU A 31 -9.60 12.60 -0.52
C LEU A 31 -9.52 11.77 -1.80
N PHE A 32 -10.35 10.74 -1.93
CA PHE A 32 -10.39 9.90 -3.11
C PHE A 32 -11.11 10.62 -4.26
N THR A 33 -10.66 10.36 -5.49
CA THR A 33 -11.32 10.86 -6.70
C THR A 33 -12.76 10.34 -6.80
N ALA A 34 -13.53 10.86 -7.77
CA ALA A 34 -14.86 10.34 -8.07
C ALA A 34 -14.85 8.84 -8.45
N THR A 35 -13.73 8.31 -8.97
CA THR A 35 -13.54 6.89 -9.27
C THR A 35 -13.03 6.07 -8.07
N GLY A 36 -12.80 6.71 -6.92
CA GLY A 36 -12.32 6.05 -5.71
C GLY A 36 -10.81 5.84 -5.67
N GLU A 37 -10.04 6.63 -6.40
CA GLU A 37 -8.59 6.49 -6.48
C GLU A 37 -7.87 7.54 -5.62
N LEU A 38 -6.75 7.14 -5.02
CA LEU A 38 -5.82 8.08 -4.41
C LEU A 38 -4.40 7.58 -4.59
N SER A 39 -3.51 8.47 -5.04
CA SER A 39 -2.15 8.12 -5.40
C SER A 39 -1.12 8.93 -4.62
N PHE A 40 -0.02 8.29 -4.18
CA PHE A 40 1.13 8.97 -3.56
C PHE A 40 2.44 8.26 -3.88
N CYS A 41 3.56 8.98 -3.79
CA CYS A 41 4.89 8.41 -3.96
C CYS A 41 5.42 7.85 -2.63
N PHE A 42 5.73 6.56 -2.62
CA PHE A 42 6.32 5.83 -1.50
C PHE A 42 7.80 5.53 -1.77
N LEU A 43 8.64 5.66 -0.74
CA LEU A 43 10.09 5.43 -0.82
C LEU A 43 10.85 6.19 -1.94
N GLY A 44 10.26 7.29 -2.42
CA GLY A 44 10.84 8.21 -3.40
C GLY A 44 10.66 7.81 -4.86
N SER A 45 10.21 6.59 -5.16
CA SER A 45 10.07 6.11 -6.55
C SER A 45 8.90 5.18 -6.80
N CYS A 46 8.28 4.60 -5.76
CA CYS A 46 7.20 3.66 -5.92
C CYS A 46 5.86 4.39 -5.90
N GLN A 47 5.16 4.46 -7.03
CA GLN A 47 3.82 5.03 -7.07
C GLN A 47 2.83 4.06 -6.43
N VAL A 48 2.18 4.44 -5.35
CA VAL A 48 1.11 3.65 -4.74
C VAL A 48 -0.23 4.26 -5.12
N THR A 49 -1.19 3.44 -5.55
CA THR A 49 -2.59 3.86 -5.77
C THR A 49 -3.53 2.99 -4.95
N TYR A 50 -4.28 3.62 -4.04
CA TYR A 50 -5.39 2.99 -3.36
C TYR A 50 -6.65 3.04 -4.22
N PHE A 51 -7.41 1.94 -4.21
CA PHE A 51 -8.74 1.83 -4.82
C PHE A 51 -9.79 1.61 -3.74
N ASN A 52 -10.68 2.59 -3.60
CA ASN A 52 -11.77 2.65 -2.62
C ASN A 52 -12.98 3.30 -3.30
N THR A 53 -13.69 2.53 -4.14
CA THR A 53 -14.80 3.00 -4.99
C THR A 53 -15.95 3.61 -4.18
N ASP A 54 -16.18 3.10 -2.96
CA ASP A 54 -17.22 3.59 -2.06
C ASP A 54 -16.82 4.88 -1.34
N ARG A 55 -15.55 5.31 -1.50
CA ARG A 55 -14.98 6.48 -0.81
C ARG A 55 -15.23 6.44 0.70
N LYS A 56 -15.08 5.25 1.30
CA LYS A 56 -15.20 5.08 2.75
C LYS A 56 -14.01 5.69 3.46
N ASP A 57 -14.21 6.19 4.67
CA ASP A 57 -13.12 6.59 5.53
C ASP A 57 -12.24 5.37 5.86
N THR A 58 -10.93 5.46 5.59
CA THR A 58 -10.04 4.30 5.75
C THR A 58 -9.59 4.06 7.19
N TYR A 59 -9.95 4.96 8.11
CA TYR A 59 -9.86 4.72 9.55
C TYR A 59 -11.05 3.90 10.10
N ALA A 60 -12.10 3.69 9.30
CA ALA A 60 -13.20 2.83 9.69
C ALA A 60 -12.74 1.36 9.79
N PRO A 61 -13.13 0.60 10.83
CA PRO A 61 -12.67 -0.78 11.04
C PRO A 61 -12.91 -1.75 9.89
N GLU A 62 -13.87 -1.48 9.03
CA GLU A 62 -14.26 -2.28 7.86
C GLU A 62 -13.47 -1.91 6.59
N CYS A 63 -12.83 -0.74 6.55
CA CYS A 63 -12.10 -0.27 5.38
C CYS A 63 -10.62 -0.64 5.48
N ARG A 64 -10.27 -1.84 5.02
CA ARG A 64 -8.90 -2.40 5.08
C ARG A 64 -8.41 -2.79 3.70
N VAL A 65 -7.09 -2.74 3.49
CA VAL A 65 -6.46 -3.30 2.29
C VAL A 65 -6.66 -4.81 2.28
N THR A 66 -7.13 -5.34 1.15
CA THR A 66 -7.42 -6.77 0.97
C THR A 66 -6.46 -7.45 -0.02
N GLN A 67 -5.83 -6.68 -0.89
CA GLN A 67 -4.93 -7.18 -1.92
C GLN A 67 -3.94 -6.11 -2.38
N TYR A 68 -2.85 -6.55 -3.00
CA TYR A 68 -1.85 -5.70 -3.66
C TYR A 68 -1.65 -6.15 -5.10
N VAL A 69 -1.39 -5.19 -6.00
CA VAL A 69 -1.00 -5.45 -7.38
C VAL A 69 0.36 -4.81 -7.62
N LEU A 70 1.41 -5.63 -7.58
CA LEU A 70 2.78 -5.19 -7.67
C LEU A 70 3.23 -5.15 -9.14
N TYR A 71 3.78 -4.01 -9.55
CA TYR A 71 4.42 -3.82 -10.85
C TYR A 71 5.93 -3.67 -10.65
N TYR A 72 6.68 -4.71 -10.98
CA TYR A 72 8.13 -4.73 -10.86
C TYR A 72 8.79 -3.85 -11.94
N VAL A 73 9.96 -3.32 -11.62
CA VAL A 73 10.83 -2.60 -12.57
C VAL A 73 11.25 -3.50 -13.74
N SER A 74 11.30 -4.81 -13.54
CA SER A 74 11.54 -5.81 -14.60
C SER A 74 10.41 -5.92 -15.63
N GLY A 75 9.23 -5.34 -15.35
CA GLY A 75 8.02 -5.47 -16.14
C GLY A 75 7.07 -6.58 -15.67
N GLU A 76 7.47 -7.40 -14.68
CA GLU A 76 6.60 -8.41 -14.08
C GLU A 76 5.44 -7.76 -13.30
N LYS A 77 4.25 -8.38 -13.40
CA LYS A 77 3.08 -8.03 -12.60
C LYS A 77 2.73 -9.20 -11.68
N LYS A 78 2.56 -8.93 -10.39
CA LYS A 78 2.17 -9.92 -9.39
C LYS A 78 0.97 -9.45 -8.57
N THR A 79 -0.05 -10.29 -8.42
CA THR A 79 -1.19 -10.01 -7.54
C THR A 79 -1.09 -10.84 -6.28
N ILE A 80 -1.30 -10.20 -5.13
CA ILE A 80 -1.22 -10.80 -3.81
C ILE A 80 -2.55 -10.54 -3.08
N TYR A 81 -3.31 -11.59 -2.76
CA TYR A 81 -4.64 -11.51 -2.13
C TYR A 81 -4.57 -11.57 -0.61
N GLN A 82 -3.80 -10.67 0.00
CA GLN A 82 -3.69 -10.54 1.44
C GLN A 82 -3.46 -9.08 1.85
N ALA A 83 -3.78 -8.76 3.10
CA ALA A 83 -3.63 -7.42 3.67
C ALA A 83 -2.16 -7.05 3.98
N VAL A 84 -1.28 -8.04 4.04
CA VAL A 84 0.14 -7.90 4.41
C VAL A 84 1.00 -8.55 3.33
N LEU A 85 2.06 -7.86 2.90
CA LEU A 85 3.12 -8.45 2.09
C LEU A 85 4.17 -9.06 3.01
N ASP A 86 4.52 -10.32 2.76
CA ASP A 86 5.53 -11.04 3.52
C ASP A 86 6.96 -10.67 3.07
N GLN A 87 7.97 -11.35 3.62
CA GLN A 87 9.39 -11.01 3.50
C GLN A 87 9.83 -10.70 2.08
N LYS A 88 9.49 -11.54 1.08
CA LYS A 88 9.99 -11.35 -0.28
C LYS A 88 9.47 -10.04 -0.88
N GLU A 89 8.17 -9.85 -0.89
CA GLU A 89 7.53 -8.67 -1.51
C GLU A 89 7.79 -7.40 -0.71
N ALA A 90 7.81 -7.47 0.62
CA ALA A 90 8.15 -6.33 1.47
C ALA A 90 9.59 -5.87 1.22
N GLN A 91 10.53 -6.82 1.05
CA GLN A 91 11.92 -6.52 0.70
C GLN A 91 12.02 -5.92 -0.71
N ASP A 92 11.30 -6.47 -1.69
CA ASP A 92 11.27 -5.93 -3.06
C ASP A 92 10.79 -4.48 -3.12
N VAL A 93 9.78 -4.12 -2.31
CA VAL A 93 9.33 -2.73 -2.18
C VAL A 93 10.41 -1.85 -1.55
N ARG A 94 11.04 -2.32 -0.47
CA ARG A 94 12.11 -1.59 0.23
C ARG A 94 13.32 -1.35 -0.66
N ASP A 95 13.67 -2.33 -1.50
CA ASP A 95 14.80 -2.28 -2.42
C ASP A 95 14.47 -1.58 -3.74
N ARG A 96 13.25 -1.04 -3.88
CA ARG A 96 12.76 -0.31 -5.07
C ARG A 96 12.77 -1.16 -6.34
N LEU A 97 12.60 -2.47 -6.18
CA LEU A 97 12.35 -3.39 -7.30
C LEU A 97 10.89 -3.30 -7.78
N ILE A 98 10.00 -2.73 -6.96
CA ILE A 98 8.62 -2.37 -7.32
C ILE A 98 8.55 -0.90 -7.74
N SER A 99 8.03 -0.66 -8.95
CA SER A 99 7.82 0.68 -9.50
C SER A 99 6.44 1.24 -9.17
N ARG A 100 5.42 0.37 -9.07
CA ARG A 100 4.04 0.75 -8.76
C ARG A 100 3.33 -0.34 -7.97
N ILE A 101 2.47 0.10 -7.04
CA ILE A 101 1.57 -0.73 -6.20
C ILE A 101 0.13 -0.27 -6.42
#